data_AF-A0A2A6BMQ8-F1
#
_entry.id   AF-A0A2A6BMQ8-F1
#
_cell.length_a   1.000
_cell.length_b   1.000
_cell.length_c   1.000
_cell.angle_alpha   90.00
_cell.angle_beta   90.00
_cell.angle_gamma   90.00
#
_symmetry.space_group_name_H-M   'P 1'
#
loop_
_entity.id
_entity.type
_entity.pdbx_description
1 polymer ?
#
loop_
_entity_poly.entity_id
_entity_poly.type
_entity_poly.pdbx_seq_one_letter_code
_entity_poly.pdbx_strand_id
1 'polypeptide(L)'
;MLPRPMLLFHITTRPIHLTGMRMGGHHIEHWWGPEKSAGREVVGYGQSGDANYVDRLDYWYPAIRFRKEDEVIAPLRQKEKGDWRNMTAEEKKLLYRYSYRQTLAEFEAPNGYWKVLVSVTATVLSLATFYGVFLTLFGWLDCGR
;
A
#
# COMPACT_ATOMS: atom_id res chain seq x y z
N MET A 1 67.48 -24.51 16.10
CA MET A 1 66.65 -24.06 14.96
C MET A 1 65.20 -24.44 15.28
N LEU A 2 64.41 -23.49 15.77
CA LEU A 2 62.99 -23.69 16.14
C LEU A 2 62.09 -23.17 15.01
N PRO A 3 60.96 -23.84 14.70
CA PRO A 3 60.12 -23.47 13.58
C PRO A 3 59.25 -22.24 13.89
N ARG A 4 59.01 -21.42 12.87
CA ARG A 4 58.11 -20.25 12.87
C ARG A 4 56.67 -20.67 13.24
N PRO A 5 55.97 -19.98 14.16
CA PRO A 5 54.54 -20.17 14.32
C PRO A 5 53.79 -19.41 13.22
N MET A 6 52.96 -20.12 12.44
CA MET A 6 51.95 -19.48 11.60
C MET A 6 50.89 -18.84 12.50
N LEU A 7 50.76 -17.52 12.43
CA LEU A 7 49.64 -16.79 13.01
C LEU A 7 48.38 -17.13 12.22
N LEU A 8 47.53 -17.97 12.79
CA LEU A 8 46.18 -18.23 12.29
C LEU A 8 45.33 -16.98 12.63
N PHE A 9 45.05 -16.15 11.62
CA PHE A 9 44.12 -15.04 11.77
C PHE A 9 42.71 -15.61 11.98
N HIS A 10 42.26 -15.65 13.23
CA HIS A 10 40.86 -15.92 13.54
C HIS A 10 40.01 -14.73 13.08
N ILE A 11 39.38 -14.86 11.92
CA ILE A 11 38.31 -13.96 11.49
C ILE A 11 37.12 -14.23 12.41
N THR A 12 36.99 -13.44 13.47
CA THR A 12 35.79 -13.47 14.32
C THR A 12 34.66 -12.80 13.55
N THR A 13 33.83 -13.59 12.87
CA THR A 13 32.56 -13.10 12.32
C THR A 13 31.61 -12.84 13.49
N ARG A 14 31.59 -11.59 13.99
CA ARG A 14 30.51 -11.18 14.89
C ARG A 14 29.22 -11.20 14.07
N PRO A 15 28.18 -11.96 14.48
CA PRO A 15 26.89 -11.84 13.84
C PRO A 15 26.43 -10.40 14.03
N ILE A 16 26.15 -9.72 12.92
CA ILE A 16 25.50 -8.42 12.95
C ILE A 16 24.12 -8.68 13.55
N HIS A 17 23.98 -8.39 14.85
CA HIS A 17 22.70 -8.38 15.50
C HIS A 17 21.96 -7.17 14.92
N LEU A 18 21.20 -7.39 13.85
CA LEU A 18 20.25 -6.41 13.35
C LEU A 18 19.30 -6.14 14.50
N THR A 19 19.51 -5.04 15.21
CA THR A 19 18.58 -4.50 16.19
C THR A 19 17.20 -4.54 15.55
N GLY A 20 16.29 -5.32 16.15
CA GLY A 20 14.88 -5.28 15.78
C GLY A 20 14.36 -3.85 15.80
N MET A 21 13.25 -3.62 15.09
CA MET A 21 12.56 -2.34 14.97
C MET A 21 12.71 -1.48 16.23
N ARG A 22 13.51 -0.42 16.15
CA ARG A 22 13.27 0.74 16.99
C ARG A 22 12.03 1.41 16.42
N MET A 23 10.90 1.09 17.02
CA MET A 23 9.64 1.80 16.83
C MET A 23 9.94 3.30 16.93
N GLY A 24 9.66 4.04 15.85
CA GLY A 24 9.93 5.46 15.76
C GLY A 24 9.26 6.22 16.90
N GLY A 25 10.00 7.16 17.50
CA GLY A 25 9.56 7.94 18.65
C GLY A 25 8.35 8.82 18.33
N HIS A 26 7.19 8.40 18.80
CA HIS A 26 6.12 9.30 19.25
C HIS A 26 5.64 8.78 20.62
N HIS A 27 5.44 9.70 21.56
CA HIS A 27 5.23 9.47 22.99
C HIS A 27 4.12 8.45 23.32
N ILE A 28 4.23 7.82 24.49
CA ILE A 28 3.74 6.49 24.89
C ILE A 28 2.21 6.44 25.16
N GLU A 29 1.47 7.46 24.77
CA GLU A 29 0.08 7.65 25.22
C GLU A 29 -0.96 7.00 24.30
N HIS A 30 -0.62 6.75 23.04
CA HIS A 30 -1.57 6.18 22.07
C HIS A 30 -0.91 5.14 21.16
N TRP A 31 -0.64 3.96 21.71
CA TRP A 31 -0.12 2.84 20.93
C TRP A 31 -1.24 2.10 20.18
N TRP A 32 -1.69 2.69 19.07
CA TRP A 32 -2.72 2.10 18.19
C TRP A 32 -2.19 0.98 17.27
N GLY A 33 -0.94 0.54 17.44
CA GLY A 33 -0.27 -0.40 16.52
C GLY A 33 -1.06 -1.69 16.25
N PRO A 34 -1.45 -2.47 17.28
CA PRO A 34 -2.21 -3.71 17.09
C PRO A 34 -3.64 -3.47 16.60
N GLU A 35 -4.25 -2.36 16.99
CA GLU A 35 -5.59 -2.02 16.55
C GLU A 35 -5.60 -1.67 15.05
N LYS A 36 -4.61 -0.87 14.60
CA LYS A 36 -4.37 -0.57 13.18
C LYS A 36 -4.03 -1.82 12.37
N SER A 37 -3.21 -2.72 12.93
CA SER A 37 -2.90 -3.99 12.26
C SER A 37 -4.12 -4.90 12.20
N ALA A 38 -5.08 -4.75 13.13
CA ALA A 38 -6.32 -5.50 13.21
C ALA A 38 -6.09 -7.03 13.21
N GLY A 39 -4.98 -7.50 13.80
CA GLY A 39 -4.60 -8.91 13.81
C GLY A 39 -3.98 -9.43 12.51
N ARG A 40 -3.55 -8.53 11.62
CA ARG A 40 -2.71 -8.88 10.46
C ARG A 40 -1.24 -8.88 10.85
N GLU A 41 -0.45 -9.71 10.16
CA GLU A 41 0.99 -9.76 10.39
C GLU A 41 1.66 -8.44 9.99
N VAL A 42 2.51 -7.96 10.90
CA VAL A 42 3.40 -6.82 10.68
C VAL A 42 4.71 -7.36 10.08
N VAL A 43 5.01 -6.94 8.86
CA VAL A 43 6.15 -7.45 8.07
C VAL A 43 7.34 -6.48 8.09
N GLY A 44 7.08 -5.19 8.28
CA GLY A 44 8.12 -4.17 8.23
C GLY A 44 7.68 -2.83 8.77
N TYR A 45 8.55 -1.83 8.63
CA TYR A 45 8.37 -0.51 9.25
C TYR A 45 7.36 0.38 8.49
N GLY A 46 7.16 0.13 7.19
CA GLY A 46 6.30 0.93 6.32
C GLY A 46 6.81 2.36 6.11
N GLN A 47 5.89 3.26 5.74
CA GLN A 47 6.20 4.65 5.39
C GLN A 47 6.44 5.54 6.62
N SER A 48 5.68 5.34 7.69
CA SER A 48 5.66 6.25 8.86
C SER A 48 6.01 5.56 10.18
N GLY A 49 6.40 4.28 10.17
CA GLY A 49 6.58 3.49 11.40
C GLY A 49 5.27 3.00 12.02
N ASP A 50 4.14 3.26 11.35
CA ASP A 50 2.82 2.78 11.72
C ASP A 50 2.50 1.45 11.05
N ALA A 51 1.78 0.58 11.75
CA ALA A 51 1.29 -0.69 11.21
C ALA A 51 0.04 -0.49 10.34
N ASN A 52 0.17 0.25 9.23
CA ASN A 52 -0.90 0.49 8.26
C ASN A 52 -0.64 -0.19 6.91
N TYR A 53 -1.73 -0.54 6.22
CA TYR A 53 -1.70 -1.03 4.85
C TYR A 53 -2.12 0.09 3.91
N VAL A 54 -1.28 0.41 2.92
CA VAL A 54 -1.63 1.36 1.86
C VAL A 54 -0.99 0.90 0.56
N ASP A 55 -1.79 0.82 -0.51
CA ASP A 55 -1.28 0.60 -1.88
C ASP A 55 -0.88 1.96 -2.47
N ARG A 56 0.42 2.19 -2.63
CA ARG A 56 0.98 3.43 -3.18
C ARG A 56 2.07 3.15 -4.20
N LEU A 57 2.13 3.97 -5.25
CA LEU A 57 3.15 3.85 -6.31
C LEU A 57 4.57 4.17 -5.83
N ASP A 58 4.73 5.00 -4.80
CA ASP A 58 6.02 5.35 -4.22
C ASP A 58 6.47 4.39 -3.11
N TYR A 59 5.55 3.57 -2.58
CA TYR A 59 5.81 2.67 -1.45
C TYR A 59 5.25 1.28 -1.73
N TRP A 60 6.10 0.41 -2.30
CA TRP A 60 5.69 -0.93 -2.75
C TRP A 60 5.59 -1.96 -1.62
N TYR A 61 6.20 -1.70 -0.47
CA TYR A 61 6.24 -2.61 0.67
C TYR A 61 5.49 -1.98 1.88
N PRO A 62 4.21 -2.31 2.09
CA PRO A 62 3.45 -1.82 3.23
C PRO A 62 3.97 -2.43 4.54
N ALA A 63 3.65 -1.78 5.67
CA ALA A 63 4.08 -2.26 7.00
C ALA A 63 3.44 -3.61 7.39
N ILE A 64 2.20 -3.82 6.95
CA ILE A 64 1.40 -5.01 7.26
C ILE A 64 0.97 -5.71 5.97
N ARG A 65 0.56 -6.98 6.06
CA ARG A 65 -0.06 -7.68 4.92
C ARG A 65 -1.51 -7.27 4.70
N PHE A 66 -2.03 -7.48 3.50
CA PHE A 66 -3.41 -7.13 3.15
C PHE A 66 -4.44 -7.97 3.93
N ARG A 67 -4.34 -9.30 3.85
CA ARG A 67 -5.25 -10.24 4.54
C ARG A 67 -4.70 -10.69 5.89
N LYS A 68 -5.60 -11.14 6.77
CA LYS A 68 -5.22 -11.83 8.01
C LYS A 68 -4.67 -13.22 7.68
N GLU A 69 -3.98 -13.80 8.66
CA GLU A 69 -3.57 -15.20 8.54
C GLU A 69 -4.78 -16.11 8.71
N ASP A 70 -5.00 -16.94 7.68
CA ASP A 70 -6.02 -17.97 7.63
C ASP A 70 -5.36 -19.36 7.59
N GLU A 71 -6.13 -20.41 7.90
CA GLU A 71 -5.65 -21.81 7.85
C GLU A 71 -5.17 -22.22 6.45
N VAL A 72 -5.71 -21.59 5.39
CA VAL A 72 -5.34 -21.85 4.00
C VAL A 72 -3.93 -21.33 3.68
N ILE A 73 -3.55 -20.17 4.22
CA ILE A 73 -2.25 -19.54 3.92
C ILE A 73 -1.16 -20.02 4.87
N ALA A 74 -1.48 -20.45 6.09
CA ALA A 74 -0.53 -21.00 7.05
C ALA A 74 0.45 -22.07 6.48
N PRO A 75 -0.01 -23.12 5.76
CA PRO A 75 0.91 -24.10 5.15
C PRO A 75 1.76 -23.49 4.02
N LEU A 76 1.22 -22.51 3.29
CA LEU A 76 1.97 -21.81 2.25
C LEU A 76 3.04 -20.89 2.83
N ARG A 77 2.82 -20.28 4.00
CA ARG A 77 3.84 -19.52 4.74
C ARG A 77 4.98 -20.40 5.23
N GLN A 78 4.68 -21.64 5.60
CA GLN A 78 5.71 -22.61 5.97
C GLN A 78 6.54 -23.01 4.74
N LYS A 79 5.90 -23.22 3.59
CA LYS A 79 6.60 -23.45 2.30
C LYS A 79 7.40 -22.23 1.83
N GLU A 80 6.91 -21.02 2.07
CA GLU A 80 7.55 -19.74 1.68
C GLU A 80 8.96 -19.60 2.30
N LYS A 81 9.19 -20.18 3.48
CA LYS A 81 10.50 -20.19 4.16
C LYS A 81 11.53 -21.11 3.48
N GLY A 82 11.09 -22.02 2.61
CA GLY A 82 11.94 -22.96 1.86
C GLY A 82 12.28 -22.46 0.45
N ASP A 83 12.65 -23.40 -0.43
CA ASP A 83 12.97 -23.08 -1.83
C ASP A 83 11.70 -22.86 -2.67
N TRP A 84 11.61 -21.70 -3.32
CA TRP A 84 10.48 -21.27 -4.14
C TRP A 84 10.39 -22.00 -5.48
N ARG A 85 11.41 -22.77 -5.86
CA ARG A 85 11.36 -23.66 -7.03
C ARG A 85 10.34 -24.79 -6.87
N ASN A 86 10.07 -25.20 -5.63
CA ASN A 86 9.11 -26.26 -5.33
C ASN A 86 7.65 -25.77 -5.26
N MET A 87 7.41 -24.45 -5.37
CA MET A 87 6.07 -23.87 -5.35
C MET A 87 5.50 -23.73 -6.76
N THR A 88 4.23 -24.13 -6.90
CA THR A 88 3.47 -23.95 -8.15
C THR A 88 3.18 -22.48 -8.43
N ALA A 89 2.85 -22.15 -9.68
CA ALA A 89 2.52 -20.78 -10.06
C ALA A 89 1.27 -20.25 -9.34
N GLU A 90 0.28 -21.11 -9.10
CA GLU A 90 -0.96 -20.74 -8.41
C GLU A 90 -0.74 -20.47 -6.92
N GLU A 91 0.11 -21.26 -6.25
CA GLU A 91 0.50 -21.00 -4.85
C GLU A 91 1.20 -19.64 -4.70
N LYS A 92 2.07 -19.27 -5.65
CA LYS A 92 2.74 -17.96 -5.66
C LYS A 92 1.75 -16.82 -5.86
N LYS A 93 0.80 -16.96 -6.80
CA LYS A 93 -0.27 -15.98 -7.01
C LYS A 93 -1.14 -15.82 -5.78
N LEU A 94 -1.48 -16.92 -5.10
CA LEU A 94 -2.25 -16.89 -3.87
C LEU A 94 -1.49 -16.17 -2.76
N LEU A 95 -0.20 -16.47 -2.58
CA LEU A 95 0.66 -15.78 -1.61
C LEU A 95 0.76 -14.27 -1.88
N TYR A 96 0.82 -13.88 -3.16
CA TYR A 96 0.76 -12.49 -3.59
C TYR A 96 -0.57 -11.84 -3.21
N ARG A 97 -1.72 -12.45 -3.50
CA ARG A 97 -3.06 -11.90 -3.19
C ARG A 97 -3.39 -11.83 -1.70
N TYR A 98 -2.73 -12.63 -0.87
CA TYR A 98 -2.83 -12.50 0.59
C TYR A 98 -1.97 -11.35 1.12
N SER A 99 -0.84 -11.09 0.46
CA SER A 99 0.09 -10.04 0.87
C SER A 99 -0.35 -8.67 0.37
N TYR A 100 -0.84 -8.59 -0.87
CA TYR A 100 -1.24 -7.37 -1.55
C TYR A 100 -2.68 -7.42 -2.06
N ARG A 101 -3.36 -6.28 -2.02
CA ARG A 101 -4.73 -6.14 -2.52
C ARG A 101 -4.78 -6.11 -4.06
N GLN A 102 -3.97 -5.23 -4.65
CA GLN A 102 -3.97 -4.94 -6.09
C GLN A 102 -2.58 -5.16 -6.69
N THR A 103 -2.53 -5.53 -7.96
CA THR A 103 -1.28 -5.49 -8.73
C THR A 103 -0.99 -4.08 -9.24
N LEU A 104 0.25 -3.80 -9.61
CA LEU A 104 0.60 -2.51 -10.22
C LEU A 104 -0.20 -2.23 -11.50
N ALA A 105 -0.43 -3.26 -12.32
CA ALA A 105 -1.26 -3.15 -13.53
C ALA A 105 -2.72 -2.82 -13.21
N GLU A 106 -3.28 -3.35 -12.12
CA GLU A 106 -4.63 -3.00 -11.66
C GLU A 106 -4.68 -1.58 -11.08
N PHE A 107 -3.60 -1.12 -10.47
CA PHE A 107 -3.51 0.23 -9.92
C PHE A 107 -3.40 1.30 -11.02
N GLU A 108 -2.62 1.01 -12.06
CA GLU A 108 -2.43 1.89 -13.22
C GLU A 108 -3.57 1.83 -14.25
N ALA A 109 -4.55 0.93 -14.05
CA ALA A 109 -5.66 0.78 -14.96
C ALA A 109 -6.40 2.14 -15.13
N PRO A 110 -6.66 2.57 -16.38
CA PRO A 110 -7.25 3.87 -16.63
C PRO A 110 -8.68 3.93 -16.10
N ASN A 111 -8.94 4.88 -15.19
CA ASN A 111 -10.26 5.08 -14.63
C ASN A 111 -11.11 6.03 -15.51
N GLY A 112 -12.40 5.70 -15.66
CA GLY A 112 -13.35 6.47 -16.47
C GLY A 112 -13.82 7.81 -15.85
N TYR A 113 -13.23 8.23 -14.73
CA TYR A 113 -13.68 9.41 -13.97
C TYR A 113 -13.68 10.71 -14.79
N TRP A 114 -12.76 10.85 -15.75
CA TRP A 114 -12.71 12.03 -16.60
C TRP A 114 -14.03 12.26 -17.36
N LYS A 115 -14.75 11.18 -17.75
CA LYS A 115 -16.04 11.29 -18.44
C LYS A 115 -17.10 11.92 -17.55
N VAL A 116 -17.11 11.56 -16.26
CA VAL A 116 -18.04 12.12 -15.27
C VAL A 116 -17.73 13.60 -15.02
N LEU A 117 -16.45 13.96 -14.93
CA LEU A 117 -16.04 15.36 -14.79
C LEU A 117 -16.48 16.20 -16.00
N VAL A 118 -16.27 15.68 -17.21
CA VAL A 118 -16.70 16.36 -18.44
C VAL A 118 -18.22 16.47 -18.52
N SER A 119 -18.97 15.42 -18.15
CA SER A 119 -20.43 15.49 -18.18
C SER A 119 -20.98 16.51 -17.18
N VAL A 120 -20.48 16.50 -15.94
CA VAL A 120 -20.95 17.43 -14.89
C VAL A 120 -20.64 18.87 -15.25
N THR A 121 -19.44 19.15 -15.74
CA THR A 121 -19.06 20.51 -16.18
C THR A 121 -19.93 20.99 -17.34
N ALA A 122 -20.18 20.15 -18.35
CA ALA A 122 -21.07 20.48 -19.46
C ALA A 122 -22.53 20.71 -19.00
N THR A 123 -23.05 19.90 -18.07
CA THR A 123 -24.41 20.09 -17.52
C THR A 123 -24.53 21.42 -16.77
N VAL A 124 -23.55 21.78 -15.94
CA VAL A 124 -23.57 23.07 -15.21
C VAL A 124 -23.53 24.26 -16.18
N LEU A 125 -22.70 24.21 -17.22
CA LEU A 125 -22.63 25.24 -18.26
C LEU A 125 -23.95 25.36 -19.04
N SER A 126 -24.59 24.22 -19.35
CA SER A 126 -25.89 24.19 -20.02
C SER A 126 -26.99 24.81 -19.16
N LEU A 127 -27.00 24.52 -17.85
CA LEU A 127 -28.00 25.10 -16.94
C LEU A 127 -27.79 26.60 -16.72
N ALA A 128 -26.54 27.05 -16.63
CA ALA A 128 -26.22 28.47 -16.48
C ALA A 128 -26.64 29.28 -17.72
N THR A 129 -26.35 28.77 -18.92
CA THR A 129 -26.75 29.42 -20.18
C THR A 129 -28.26 29.42 -20.36
N PHE A 130 -28.94 28.31 -20.07
CA PHE A 130 -30.40 28.23 -20.09
C PHE A 130 -31.06 29.25 -19.14
N TYR A 131 -30.56 29.35 -17.90
CA TYR A 131 -31.05 30.32 -16.93
C TYR A 131 -30.80 31.77 -17.38
N GLY A 132 -29.63 32.06 -17.96
CA GLY A 132 -29.34 33.37 -18.54
C GLY A 132 -30.34 33.78 -19.63
N VAL A 133 -30.64 32.87 -20.57
CA VAL A 133 -31.64 33.11 -21.63
C VAL A 133 -33.03 33.34 -21.02
N PHE A 134 -33.42 32.51 -20.05
CA PHE A 134 -34.70 32.66 -19.35
C PHE A 134 -34.86 34.06 -18.72
N LEU A 135 -33.83 34.55 -18.03
CA LEU A 135 -33.84 35.90 -17.45
C LEU A 135 -33.92 37.01 -18.51
N THR A 136 -33.26 36.86 -19.65
CA THR A 136 -33.35 37.86 -20.73
C THR A 136 -34.72 37.90 -21.38
N LEU A 137 -35.37 36.74 -21.55
CA LEU A 137 -36.68 36.62 -22.21
C LEU A 137 -37.84 37.08 -21.33
N PHE A 138 -37.84 36.76 -20.04
CA PHE A 138 -38.96 37.04 -19.13
C PHE A 138 -38.69 38.15 -18.11
N GLY A 139 -37.41 38.48 -17.85
CA GLY A 139 -37.06 39.52 -16.87
C GLY A 139 -36.92 40.91 -17.48
N TRP A 140 -36.27 41.01 -18.64
CA TRP A 140 -35.93 42.30 -19.26
C TRP A 140 -36.92 42.75 -20.35
N LEU A 141 -37.48 41.82 -21.12
CA LEU A 141 -38.39 42.14 -22.23
C LEU A 141 -39.79 42.57 -21.77
N ASP A 142 -40.25 42.10 -20.59
CA ASP A 142 -41.58 42.45 -20.04
C ASP A 142 -41.62 43.80 -19.29
N CYS A 143 -40.47 44.40 -18.98
CA CYS A 143 -40.41 45.71 -18.28
C CYS A 143 -40.40 46.91 -19.25
N GLY A 144 -40.20 46.68 -20.55
CA GLY A 144 -40.07 47.72 -21.58
C GLY A 144 -41.22 47.80 -22.59
N ARG A 145 -42.36 47.15 -22.33
CA ARG A 145 -43.57 47.22 -23.15
C ARG A 145 -44.76 47.71 -22.35
#